data_AF-A0A495TSL3-F1
#
_entry.id   AF-A0A495TSL3-F1
#
_cell.length_a   1.000
_cell.length_b   1.000
_cell.length_c   1.000
_cell.angle_alpha   90.00
_cell.angle_beta   90.00
_cell.angle_gamma   90.00
#
_symmetry.space_group_name_H-M   'P 1'
#
loop_
_entity.id
_entity.type
_entity.pdbx_description
1 polymer ?
#
loop_
_entity_poly.entity_id
_entity_poly.type
_entity_poly.pdbx_seq_one_letter_code
_entity_poly.pdbx_strand_id
1 'polypeptide(L)'
;MRFRSIAHALILACGCAAAANARAEDAAGVVKTVKGAVRIEHAGASAGATIGTDVYSSDRIVTGPESSVGITLRDTTLLSAGANTTLELNRFAFDNTTQAGVLDASVKRGSLAVISGKLAKANPDAVRFSTPTTTLGVRGTEFIIEVGENGGNAR
;
A
#
# COMPACT_ATOMS: atom_id res chain seq x y z
N MET A 1 22.52 49.31 -53.01
CA MET A 1 22.31 48.57 -54.28
C MET A 1 22.72 47.13 -53.98
N ARG A 2 21.90 46.08 -53.86
CA ARG A 2 20.53 45.75 -54.28
C ARG A 2 20.06 44.50 -53.48
N PHE A 3 18.77 44.47 -53.14
CA PHE A 3 17.83 43.34 -53.20
C PHE A 3 18.14 42.04 -52.41
N ARG A 4 17.42 41.81 -51.31
CA ARG A 4 16.19 40.97 -51.20
C ARG A 4 16.45 39.48 -51.47
N SER A 5 16.25 38.63 -50.46
CA SER A 5 15.28 37.51 -50.54
C SER A 5 15.14 36.82 -49.18
N ILE A 6 13.89 36.78 -48.73
CA ILE A 6 13.39 36.11 -47.53
C ILE A 6 13.10 34.65 -47.91
N ALA A 7 13.76 33.69 -47.27
CA ALA A 7 13.38 32.28 -47.35
C ALA A 7 12.75 31.88 -46.00
N HIS A 8 11.45 31.67 -46.03
CA HIS A 8 10.64 31.20 -44.90
C HIS A 8 11.03 29.75 -44.58
N ALA A 9 11.76 29.53 -43.49
CA ALA A 9 11.96 28.21 -42.92
C ALA A 9 10.81 27.92 -41.95
N LEU A 10 9.84 27.15 -42.43
CA LEU A 10 8.77 26.56 -41.65
C LEU A 10 9.38 25.51 -40.70
N ILE A 11 9.69 25.91 -39.47
CA ILE A 11 10.14 24.99 -38.41
C ILE A 11 8.89 24.39 -37.76
N LEU A 12 8.54 23.20 -38.22
CA LEU A 12 7.62 22.29 -37.56
C LEU A 12 8.30 21.75 -36.29
N ALA A 13 8.14 22.46 -35.18
CA ALA A 13 8.67 22.05 -33.89
C ALA A 13 7.86 20.87 -33.35
N CYS A 14 8.45 19.69 -33.51
CA CYS A 14 8.07 18.38 -33.01
C CYS A 14 7.60 18.43 -31.55
N GLY A 15 6.33 18.09 -31.31
CA GLY A 15 5.80 17.86 -29.98
C GLY A 15 6.38 16.58 -29.39
N CYS A 16 7.37 16.71 -28.51
CA CYS A 16 7.81 15.62 -27.65
C CYS A 16 6.75 15.39 -26.56
N ALA A 17 5.73 14.59 -26.88
CA ALA A 17 4.91 13.95 -25.86
C ALA A 17 5.79 12.92 -25.13
N ALA A 18 6.31 13.29 -23.97
CA ALA A 18 6.95 12.36 -23.06
C ALA A 18 5.89 11.36 -22.59
N ALA A 19 5.84 10.18 -23.24
CA ALA A 19 5.09 9.04 -22.75
C ALA A 19 5.75 8.60 -21.44
N ALA A 20 5.21 9.09 -20.32
CA ALA A 20 5.52 8.55 -19.01
C ALA A 20 5.04 7.09 -19.03
N ASN A 21 6.00 6.16 -19.08
CA ASN A 21 5.74 4.74 -18.88
C ASN A 21 5.25 4.56 -17.45
N ALA A 22 3.94 4.69 -17.22
CA ALA A 22 3.30 4.19 -16.03
C ALA A 22 3.42 2.66 -16.07
N ARG A 23 4.49 2.11 -15.47
CA ARG A 23 4.55 0.68 -15.20
C ARG A 23 3.39 0.39 -14.25
N ALA A 24 2.45 -0.43 -14.70
CA ALA A 24 1.41 -0.95 -13.85
C ALA A 24 2.11 -1.67 -12.69
N GLU A 25 2.00 -1.11 -11.48
CA GLU A 25 2.47 -1.79 -10.29
C GLU A 25 1.62 -3.05 -10.09
N ASP A 26 2.26 -4.17 -9.81
CA ASP A 26 1.55 -5.38 -9.44
C ASP A 26 0.76 -5.12 -8.15
N ALA A 27 -0.54 -5.42 -8.15
CA ALA A 27 -1.35 -5.36 -6.95
C ALA A 27 -0.69 -6.20 -5.85
N ALA A 28 -0.52 -5.63 -4.66
CA ALA A 28 0.00 -6.32 -3.49
C ALA A 28 -1.02 -7.29 -2.89
N GLY A 29 -2.31 -6.95 -3.00
CA GLY A 29 -3.41 -7.76 -2.50
C GLY A 29 -4.76 -7.30 -3.01
N VAL A 30 -5.81 -7.91 -2.48
CA VAL A 30 -7.21 -7.60 -2.79
C VAL A 30 -8.02 -7.50 -1.52
N VAL A 31 -8.92 -6.52 -1.47
CA VAL A 31 -9.95 -6.39 -0.45
C VAL A 31 -10.98 -7.51 -0.61
N LYS A 32 -11.19 -8.31 0.44
CA LYS A 32 -12.14 -9.42 0.49
C LYS A 32 -13.41 -9.09 1.25
N THR A 33 -13.31 -8.24 2.26
CA THR A 33 -14.46 -7.81 3.07
C THR A 33 -14.37 -6.32 3.36
N VAL A 34 -15.52 -5.65 3.38
CA VAL A 34 -15.65 -4.25 3.76
C VAL A 34 -16.90 -4.11 4.60
N LYS A 35 -16.77 -3.45 5.75
CA LYS A 35 -17.88 -3.03 6.59
C LYS A 35 -17.69 -1.56 6.96
N GLY A 36 -18.72 -0.75 6.80
CA GLY A 36 -18.68 0.67 7.13
C GLY A 36 -17.86 1.49 6.14
N ALA A 37 -17.21 2.55 6.64
CA ALA A 37 -16.43 3.48 5.85
C ALA A 37 -14.96 3.05 5.79
N VAL A 38 -14.50 2.64 4.61
CA VAL A 38 -13.11 2.26 4.36
C VAL A 38 -12.59 3.04 3.16
N ARG A 39 -11.41 3.63 3.29
CA ARG A 39 -10.72 4.37 2.24
C ARG A 39 -9.33 3.80 2.02
N ILE A 40 -8.91 3.78 0.76
CA ILE A 40 -7.55 3.48 0.35
C ILE A 40 -6.99 4.75 -0.27
N GLU A 41 -5.83 5.16 0.22
CA GLU A 41 -5.07 6.31 -0.29
C GLU A 41 -3.82 5.78 -0.98
N HIS A 42 -3.68 6.12 -2.27
CA HIS A 42 -2.54 5.75 -3.11
C HIS A 42 -2.05 6.97 -3.86
N ALA A 43 -0.75 7.27 -3.79
CA ALA A 43 -0.13 8.38 -4.52
C ALA A 43 -0.86 9.74 -4.40
N GLY A 44 -1.48 10.01 -3.24
CA GLY A 44 -2.22 11.25 -2.96
C GLY A 44 -3.69 11.25 -3.45
N ALA A 45 -4.13 10.21 -4.15
CA ALA A 45 -5.55 9.99 -4.44
C ALA A 45 -6.18 9.14 -3.32
N SER A 46 -7.42 9.45 -2.94
CA SER A 46 -8.18 8.70 -1.94
C SER A 46 -9.47 8.18 -2.58
N ALA A 47 -9.70 6.87 -2.48
CA ALA A 47 -10.89 6.20 -3.00
C ALA A 47 -11.55 5.35 -1.91
N GLY A 48 -12.87 5.18 -2.00
CA GLY A 48 -13.58 4.22 -1.16
C GLY A 48 -13.16 2.79 -1.52
N ALA A 49 -12.93 1.95 -0.52
CA ALA A 49 -12.64 0.55 -0.74
C ALA A 49 -13.94 -0.25 -0.92
N THR A 50 -13.97 -1.13 -1.91
CA THR A 50 -15.03 -2.12 -2.10
C THR A 50 -14.43 -3.52 -2.16
N ILE A 51 -15.25 -4.56 -2.04
CA ILE A 51 -14.79 -5.93 -2.26
C ILE A 51 -14.26 -6.04 -3.70
N GLY A 52 -13.07 -6.61 -3.85
CA GLY A 52 -12.38 -6.71 -5.13
C GLY A 52 -11.49 -5.52 -5.47
N THR A 53 -11.45 -4.46 -4.65
CA THR A 53 -10.49 -3.37 -4.82
C THR A 53 -9.07 -3.91 -4.63
N ASP A 54 -8.21 -3.64 -5.61
CA ASP A 54 -6.78 -3.93 -5.52
C ASP A 54 -6.11 -3.01 -4.51
N VAL A 55 -5.19 -3.58 -3.74
CA VAL A 55 -4.32 -2.88 -2.80
C VAL A 55 -2.91 -2.95 -3.36
N TYR A 56 -2.22 -1.82 -3.42
CA TYR A 56 -0.88 -1.69 -3.97
C TYR A 56 0.16 -1.45 -2.87
N SER A 57 1.43 -1.60 -3.23
CA SER A 57 2.51 -1.17 -2.35
C SER A 57 2.41 0.35 -2.14
N SER A 58 2.76 0.81 -0.95
CA SER A 58 2.64 2.19 -0.49
C SER A 58 1.20 2.71 -0.31
N ASP A 59 0.20 1.82 -0.35
CA ASP A 59 -1.17 2.17 0.02
C ASP A 59 -1.32 2.45 1.51
N ARG A 60 -2.17 3.44 1.82
CA ARG A 60 -2.68 3.67 3.17
C ARG A 60 -4.15 3.31 3.22
N ILE A 61 -4.49 2.37 4.09
CA ILE A 61 -5.86 1.93 4.36
C ILE A 61 -6.35 2.59 5.63
N VAL A 62 -7.45 3.33 5.52
CA VAL A 62 -8.08 4.07 6.62
C VAL A 62 -9.49 3.55 6.85
N THR A 63 -9.77 3.07 8.05
CA THR A 63 -11.11 2.65 8.45
C THR A 63 -11.74 3.68 9.38
N GLY A 64 -13.04 3.90 9.22
CA GLY A 64 -13.84 4.78 10.07
C GLY A 64 -14.27 4.12 11.39
N PRO A 65 -15.12 4.81 12.17
CA PRO A 65 -15.78 4.21 13.33
C PRO A 65 -16.68 3.05 12.89
N GLU A 66 -16.81 2.03 13.73
CA GLU A 66 -17.63 0.82 13.49
C GLU A 66 -17.37 0.13 12.14
N SER A 67 -16.18 0.34 11.58
CA SER A 67 -15.79 -0.14 10.26
C SER A 67 -14.75 -1.24 10.36
N SER A 68 -14.68 -2.11 9.36
CA SER A 68 -13.63 -3.12 9.25
C SER A 68 -13.35 -3.47 7.80
N VAL A 69 -12.13 -3.93 7.52
CA VAL A 69 -11.71 -4.37 6.19
C VAL A 69 -10.82 -5.60 6.30
N GLY A 70 -11.09 -6.59 5.44
CA GLY A 70 -10.26 -7.78 5.28
C GLY A 70 -9.56 -7.74 3.93
N ILE A 71 -8.24 -7.93 3.93
CA ILE A 71 -7.38 -7.88 2.75
C ILE A 71 -6.60 -9.19 2.68
N THR A 72 -6.54 -9.78 1.49
CA THR A 72 -5.67 -10.92 1.20
C THR A 72 -4.54 -10.46 0.30
N LEU A 73 -3.31 -10.58 0.79
CA LEU A 73 -2.11 -10.31 0.01
C LEU A 73 -1.76 -11.48 -0.92
N ARG A 74 -0.91 -11.23 -1.92
CA ARG A 74 -0.50 -12.26 -2.91
C ARG A 74 0.27 -13.43 -2.31
N ASP A 75 0.93 -13.23 -1.18
CA ASP A 75 1.61 -14.30 -0.45
C ASP A 75 0.65 -15.13 0.42
N THR A 76 -0.66 -14.90 0.30
CA THR A 76 -1.76 -15.47 1.11
C THR A 76 -1.80 -14.98 2.56
N THR A 77 -1.09 -13.91 2.91
CA THR A 77 -1.28 -13.23 4.20
C THR A 77 -2.67 -12.61 4.26
N LEU A 78 -3.36 -12.79 5.39
CA LEU A 78 -4.65 -12.15 5.66
C LEU A 78 -4.46 -11.02 6.66
N LEU A 79 -4.91 -9.82 6.28
CA LEU A 79 -4.90 -8.62 7.10
C LEU A 79 -6.34 -8.20 7.39
N SER A 80 -6.72 -8.14 8.66
CA SER A 80 -8.04 -7.67 9.07
C SER A 80 -7.91 -6.44 9.95
N ALA A 81 -8.20 -5.27 9.38
CA ALA A 81 -8.16 -4.01 10.11
C ALA A 81 -9.54 -3.71 10.74
N GLY A 82 -9.53 -3.37 12.02
CA GLY A 82 -10.72 -2.99 12.79
C GLY A 82 -11.14 -1.54 12.59
N ALA A 83 -11.93 -1.02 13.54
CA ALA A 83 -12.42 0.36 13.50
C ALA A 83 -11.32 1.35 13.85
N ASN A 84 -11.40 2.57 13.29
CA ASN A 84 -10.44 3.65 13.54
C ASN A 84 -8.97 3.27 13.27
N THR A 85 -8.76 2.36 12.32
CA THR A 85 -7.44 1.86 11.96
C THR A 85 -6.82 2.71 10.86
N THR A 86 -5.52 2.93 10.96
CA THR A 86 -4.71 3.49 9.88
C THR A 86 -3.54 2.54 9.64
N LEU A 87 -3.65 1.77 8.57
CA LEU A 87 -2.67 0.78 8.12
C LEU A 87 -1.95 1.34 6.90
N GLU A 88 -0.63 1.31 6.90
CA GLU A 88 0.21 1.64 5.75
C GLU A 88 0.90 0.36 5.28
N LEU A 89 0.72 0.00 4.01
CA LEU A 89 1.47 -1.08 3.38
C LEU A 89 2.72 -0.48 2.75
N ASN A 90 3.75 -0.19 3.56
CA ASN A 90 4.93 0.56 3.10
C ASN A 90 5.59 -0.09 1.88
N ARG A 91 5.87 -1.40 1.99
CA ARG A 91 6.44 -2.21 0.92
C ARG A 91 5.84 -3.59 0.91
N PHE A 92 5.48 -4.03 -0.29
CA PHE A 92 5.14 -5.41 -0.52
C PHE A 92 5.72 -5.88 -1.85
N ALA A 93 6.46 -6.98 -1.80
CA ALA A 93 6.90 -7.71 -2.98
C ALA A 93 6.86 -9.20 -2.66
N PHE A 94 6.35 -10.01 -3.57
CA PHE A 94 6.32 -11.45 -3.39
C PHE A 94 6.44 -12.17 -4.74
N ASP A 95 7.44 -13.02 -4.84
CA ASP A 95 7.65 -13.92 -5.97
C ASP A 95 7.11 -15.31 -5.60
N ASN A 96 6.09 -15.79 -6.32
CA ASN A 96 5.44 -17.07 -6.02
C ASN A 96 6.29 -18.29 -6.44
N THR A 97 7.33 -18.11 -7.27
CA THR A 97 8.22 -19.18 -7.72
C THR A 97 9.36 -19.39 -6.74
N THR A 98 10.02 -18.31 -6.32
CA THR A 98 11.15 -18.37 -5.37
C THR A 98 10.72 -18.25 -3.92
N GLN A 99 9.46 -17.84 -3.67
CA GLN A 99 8.93 -17.48 -2.35
C GLN A 99 9.70 -16.35 -1.66
N ALA A 100 10.54 -15.63 -2.40
CA ALA A 100 11.28 -14.47 -1.92
C ALA A 100 10.41 -13.22 -1.99
N GLY A 101 10.69 -12.25 -1.13
CA GLY A 101 9.89 -11.04 -1.05
C GLY A 101 10.18 -10.20 0.18
N VAL A 102 9.32 -9.21 0.40
CA VAL A 102 9.29 -8.37 1.59
C VAL A 102 7.85 -7.97 1.89
N LEU A 103 7.46 -7.99 3.16
CA LEU A 103 6.23 -7.40 3.66
C LEU A 103 6.60 -6.45 4.80
N ASP A 104 6.42 -5.16 4.57
CA ASP A 104 6.69 -4.08 5.51
C ASP A 104 5.41 -3.26 5.66
N ALA A 105 4.75 -3.36 6.81
CA ALA A 105 3.51 -2.67 7.10
C ALA A 105 3.58 -1.89 8.42
N SER A 106 2.95 -0.71 8.46
CA SER A 106 2.85 0.11 9.67
C SER A 106 1.40 0.26 10.12
N VAL A 107 1.11 0.01 11.39
CA VAL A 107 -0.19 0.33 12.01
C VAL A 107 -0.01 1.59 12.85
N LYS A 108 -0.54 2.73 12.38
CA LYS A 108 -0.41 4.01 13.10
C LYS A 108 -1.35 4.13 14.29
N ARG A 109 -2.53 3.54 14.18
CA ARG A 109 -3.58 3.53 15.21
C ARG A 109 -4.61 2.44 14.91
N GLY A 110 -5.43 2.10 15.89
CA GLY A 110 -6.52 1.14 15.79
C GLY A 110 -6.03 -0.30 15.97
N SER A 111 -6.74 -1.25 15.38
CA SER A 111 -6.43 -2.68 15.49
C SER A 111 -6.23 -3.34 14.14
N LEU A 112 -5.32 -4.32 14.11
CA LEU A 112 -5.02 -5.16 12.96
C LEU A 112 -4.81 -6.61 13.43
N ALA A 113 -5.63 -7.53 12.94
CA ALA A 113 -5.34 -8.96 13.05
C ALA A 113 -4.62 -9.43 11.78
N VAL A 114 -3.61 -10.27 11.96
CA VAL A 114 -2.76 -10.78 10.87
C VAL A 114 -2.67 -12.29 10.96
N ILE A 115 -2.90 -12.97 9.85
CA ILE A 115 -2.60 -14.39 9.66
C ILE A 115 -1.49 -14.48 8.62
N SER A 116 -0.32 -14.93 9.04
CA SER A 116 0.89 -14.95 8.21
C SER A 116 0.78 -15.89 7.01
N GLY A 117 1.19 -15.43 5.84
CA GLY A 117 1.21 -16.19 4.59
C GLY A 117 2.51 -16.95 4.33
N LYS A 118 2.70 -17.30 3.06
CA LYS A 118 3.86 -18.05 2.55
C LYS A 118 5.18 -17.31 2.78
N LEU A 119 5.19 -15.98 2.70
CA LEU A 119 6.42 -15.20 2.84
C LEU A 119 7.01 -15.34 4.25
N ALA A 120 6.18 -15.21 5.31
CA ALA A 120 6.63 -15.38 6.69
C ALA A 120 7.12 -16.80 6.99
N LYS A 121 6.57 -17.80 6.29
CA LYS A 121 7.01 -19.20 6.42
C LYS A 121 8.35 -19.46 5.73
N ALA A 122 8.58 -18.86 4.56
CA ALA A 122 9.81 -19.00 3.80
C ALA A 122 10.95 -18.16 4.37
N ASN A 123 10.66 -16.91 4.74
CA ASN A 123 11.61 -15.97 5.31
C ASN A 123 10.91 -15.06 6.35
N PRO A 124 10.91 -15.45 7.65
CA PRO A 124 10.27 -14.66 8.70
C PRO A 124 10.89 -13.26 8.86
N ASP A 125 12.17 -13.09 8.56
CA ASP A 125 12.87 -11.80 8.68
C ASP A 125 12.47 -10.82 7.57
N ALA A 126 11.83 -11.31 6.49
CA ALA A 126 11.28 -10.48 5.43
C ALA A 126 9.89 -9.90 5.77
N VAL A 127 9.30 -10.28 6.90
CA VAL A 127 7.97 -9.83 7.33
C VAL A 127 8.08 -8.99 8.60
N ARG A 128 7.76 -7.70 8.46
CA ARG A 128 7.85 -6.72 9.53
C ARG A 128 6.56 -5.92 9.65
N PHE A 129 6.05 -5.85 10.87
CA PHE A 129 4.96 -4.95 11.23
C PHE A 129 5.50 -3.91 12.21
N SER A 130 5.14 -2.64 12.03
CA SER A 130 5.58 -1.58 12.93
C SER A 130 4.41 -0.77 13.46
N THR A 131 4.53 -0.29 14.68
CA THR A 131 3.62 0.66 15.32
C THR A 131 4.44 1.85 15.82
N PRO A 132 3.80 3.00 16.15
CA PRO A 132 4.51 4.14 16.71
C PRO A 132 5.32 3.81 17.97
N THR A 133 4.88 2.80 18.73
CA THR A 133 5.51 2.41 19.99
C THR A 133 6.51 1.28 19.84
N THR A 134 6.30 0.33 18.91
CA THR A 134 7.10 -0.89 18.82
C THR A 134 7.12 -1.48 17.40
N THR A 135 8.22 -2.13 17.01
CA THR A 135 8.24 -3.03 15.83
C THR A 135 8.01 -4.47 16.25
N LEU A 136 7.14 -5.20 15.54
CA LEU A 136 6.90 -6.62 15.68
C LEU A 136 7.48 -7.39 14.47
N GLY A 137 8.29 -8.42 14.74
CA GLY A 137 8.71 -9.43 13.77
C GLY A 137 7.81 -10.66 13.85
N VAL A 138 7.59 -11.36 12.71
CA VAL A 138 6.65 -12.48 12.63
C VAL A 138 7.40 -13.81 12.49
N ARG A 139 7.05 -14.80 13.31
CA ARG A 139 7.53 -16.19 13.17
C ARG A 139 6.35 -17.16 13.10
N GLY A 140 5.70 -17.22 11.93
CA GLY A 140 4.70 -18.25 11.60
C GLY A 140 3.48 -18.30 12.52
N THR A 141 2.83 -17.15 12.76
CA THR A 141 1.74 -17.04 13.74
C THR A 141 0.59 -16.15 13.24
N GLU A 142 -0.58 -16.40 13.82
CA GLU A 142 -1.67 -15.44 13.91
C GLU A 142 -1.42 -14.51 15.10
N PHE A 143 -1.58 -13.20 14.91
CA PHE A 143 -1.40 -12.22 15.97
C PHE A 143 -2.28 -10.99 15.76
N ILE A 144 -2.52 -10.26 16.84
CA ILE A 144 -3.32 -9.03 16.84
C ILE A 144 -2.41 -7.89 17.29
N ILE A 145 -2.43 -6.80 16.53
CA ILE A 145 -1.78 -5.53 16.85
C ILE A 145 -2.88 -4.56 17.26
N GLU A 146 -2.74 -3.96 18.44
CA GLU A 146 -3.59 -2.88 18.91
C GLU A 146 -2.72 -1.66 19.22
N VAL A 147 -3.09 -0.53 18.66
CA VAL A 147 -2.42 0.74 18.85
C VAL A 147 -3.45 1.74 19.34
N GLY A 148 -3.39 2.02 20.64
CA GLY A 148 -4.16 3.09 21.26
C GLY A 148 -3.76 4.45 20.68
N GLU A 149 -4.72 5.37 20.65
CA GLU A 149 -4.43 6.77 20.34
C GLU A 149 -3.65 7.35 21.52
N ASN A 150 -2.32 7.42 21.41
CA ASN A 150 -1.51 8.08 22.42
C ASN A 150 -1.76 9.59 22.35
N GLY A 151 -2.79 10.05 23.07
CA GLY A 151 -2.81 11.39 23.62
C GLY A 151 -1.59 11.54 24.52
N GLY A 152 -0.62 12.35 24.11
CA GLY A 152 0.62 12.52 24.86
C GLY A 152 0.36 12.93 26.30
N ASN A 153 0.98 12.22 27.25
CA ASN A 153 1.47 12.78 28.52
C ASN A 153 2.26 11.70 29.29
N ALA A 154 3.58 11.61 29.08
CA ALA A 154 4.45 11.10 30.12
C ALA A 154 5.04 12.33 30.83
N ARG A 155 4.56 12.59 32.05
CA ARG A 155 5.18 13.51 33.00
C ARG A 155 6.48 12.91 33.52
#